data_AF-K2BCW1-F1
#
_entry.id   AF-K2BCW1-F1
#
_cell.length_a   1.000
_cell.length_b   1.000
_cell.length_c   1.000
_cell.angle_alpha   90.00
_cell.angle_beta   90.00
_cell.angle_gamma   90.00
#
_symmetry.space_group_name_H-M   'P 1'
#
loop_
_entity.id
_entity.type
_entity.pdbx_description
1 polymer ?
#
loop_
_entity_poly.entity_id
_entity_poly.type
_entity_poly.pdbx_seq_one_letter_code
_entity_poly.pdbx_strand_id
1 'polypeptide(L)'
;ENGNIDALELMIEKQPEVISVKDNDGNTVLSSRMDHIFKGSEEDIACARMLIENGADFSSLEEKARLTGKSLPPEILDAIEEKRVANEA
;
A
#
# COMPACT_ATOMS: atom_id res chain seq x y z
N GLU A 1 18.16 -7.02 -4.06
CA GLU A 1 18.03 -5.84 -4.93
C GLU A 1 16.56 -5.44 -4.91
N ASN A 2 16.25 -4.16 -4.66
CA ASN A 2 14.87 -3.66 -4.56
C ASN A 2 14.42 -2.96 -5.85
N GLY A 3 14.97 -3.34 -7.01
CA GLY A 3 14.80 -2.59 -8.27
C GLY A 3 13.35 -2.36 -8.69
N ASN A 4 12.42 -3.22 -8.29
CA ASN A 4 10.98 -3.00 -8.51
C ASN A 4 10.41 -1.86 -7.66
N ILE A 5 10.82 -1.76 -6.39
CA ILE A 5 10.38 -0.71 -5.47
C ILE A 5 10.99 0.63 -5.90
N ASP A 6 12.29 0.66 -6.20
CA ASP A 6 12.98 1.87 -6.63
C ASP A 6 12.39 2.43 -7.94
N ALA A 7 12.06 1.53 -8.89
CA ALA A 7 11.40 1.93 -10.13
C ALA A 7 9.97 2.44 -9.91
N LEU A 8 9.24 1.82 -8.97
CA LEU A 8 7.88 2.26 -8.62
C LEU A 8 7.90 3.62 -7.93
N GLU A 9 8.84 3.86 -7.02
CA GLU A 9 9.03 5.15 -6.35
C GLU A 9 9.32 6.25 -7.39
N LEU A 10 10.28 6.02 -8.29
CA LEU A 10 10.56 6.96 -9.39
C LEU A 10 9.32 7.19 -10.28
N MET A 11 8.54 6.14 -10.57
CA MET A 11 7.33 6.28 -11.36
C MET A 11 6.30 7.17 -10.64
N ILE A 12 6.11 6.98 -9.34
CA ILE A 12 5.20 7.81 -8.52
C ILE A 12 5.67 9.27 -8.48
N GLU A 13 6.97 9.51 -8.32
CA GLU A 13 7.52 10.86 -8.35
C GLU A 13 7.26 11.58 -9.69
N LYS A 14 7.34 10.85 -10.81
CA LYS A 14 7.11 11.41 -12.15
C LYS A 14 5.64 11.47 -12.53
N GLN A 15 4.84 10.55 -12.02
CA GLN A 15 3.44 10.29 -12.40
C GLN A 15 2.63 9.85 -11.17
N PRO A 16 2.35 10.76 -10.23
CA PRO A 16 1.70 10.42 -8.96
C PRO A 16 0.31 9.80 -9.13
N GLU A 17 -0.35 10.03 -10.28
CA GLU A 17 -1.63 9.42 -10.62
C GLU A 17 -1.60 7.89 -10.63
N VAL A 18 -0.43 7.28 -10.88
CA VAL A 18 -0.25 5.81 -10.96
C VAL A 18 -0.71 5.10 -9.69
N ILE A 19 -0.63 5.76 -8.54
CA ILE A 19 -1.05 5.24 -7.24
C ILE A 19 -2.52 4.83 -7.24
N SER A 20 -3.34 5.55 -8.01
CA SER A 20 -4.80 5.38 -8.07
C SER A 20 -5.30 4.67 -9.32
N VAL A 21 -4.41 4.41 -10.29
CA VAL A 21 -4.77 3.72 -11.54
C VAL A 21 -5.23 2.31 -11.21
N LYS A 22 -6.31 1.90 -11.87
CA LYS A 22 -6.88 0.57 -11.75
C LYS A 22 -6.53 -0.27 -12.98
N ASP A 23 -6.17 -1.52 -12.75
CA ASP A 23 -6.04 -2.50 -13.81
C ASP A 23 -7.43 -2.94 -14.35
N ASN A 24 -7.43 -3.90 -15.27
CA ASN A 24 -8.66 -4.42 -15.89
C ASN A 24 -9.59 -5.13 -14.91
N ASP A 25 -9.06 -5.57 -13.75
CA ASP A 25 -9.83 -6.21 -12.68
C ASP A 25 -10.29 -5.18 -11.63
N GLY A 26 -9.99 -3.90 -11.83
CA GLY A 26 -10.36 -2.82 -10.93
C GLY A 26 -9.40 -2.64 -9.74
N ASN A 27 -8.26 -3.30 -9.75
CA ASN A 27 -7.28 -3.26 -8.65
C ASN A 27 -6.28 -2.13 -8.83
N THR A 28 -5.94 -1.46 -7.73
CA THR A 28 -4.76 -0.59 -7.67
C THR A 28 -3.49 -1.41 -7.45
N VAL A 29 -2.33 -0.74 -7.56
CA VAL A 29 -1.04 -1.35 -7.20
C VAL A 29 -1.07 -1.90 -5.77
N LEU A 30 -1.72 -1.20 -4.84
CA LEU A 30 -1.85 -1.67 -3.46
C LEU A 30 -2.80 -2.87 -3.33
N SER A 31 -4.00 -2.79 -3.92
CA SER A 31 -5.01 -3.85 -3.74
C SER A 31 -4.64 -5.17 -4.42
N SER A 32 -3.86 -5.14 -5.49
CA SER A 32 -3.34 -6.34 -6.16
C SER A 32 -2.35 -7.16 -5.31
N ARG A 33 -1.78 -6.58 -4.24
CA ARG A 33 -0.75 -7.21 -3.39
C ARG A 33 -1.25 -7.69 -2.04
N MET A 34 -2.53 -7.45 -1.72
CA MET A 34 -3.07 -7.65 -0.37
C MET A 34 -2.82 -9.05 0.19
N ASP A 35 -3.04 -10.10 -0.60
CA ASP A 35 -2.82 -11.48 -0.13
C ASP A 35 -1.38 -11.77 0.26
N HIS A 36 -0.42 -11.09 -0.34
CA HIS A 36 1.00 -11.25 -0.03
C HIS A 36 1.39 -10.45 1.22
N ILE A 37 0.79 -9.28 1.43
CA ILE A 37 0.94 -8.49 2.66
C ILE A 37 0.49 -9.32 3.87
N PHE A 38 -0.70 -9.94 3.81
CA PHE A 38 -1.20 -10.79 4.90
C PHE A 38 -0.43 -12.11 5.08
N LYS A 39 0.45 -12.48 4.15
CA LYS A 39 1.37 -13.62 4.28
C LYS A 39 2.72 -13.21 4.87
N GLY A 40 2.97 -11.92 5.07
CA GLY A 40 4.22 -11.41 5.63
C GLY A 40 5.35 -11.29 4.61
N SER A 41 5.06 -11.10 3.31
CA SER A 41 6.09 -10.86 2.30
C SER A 41 6.76 -9.51 2.55
N GLU A 42 8.06 -9.52 2.89
CA GLU A 42 8.82 -8.30 3.21
C GLU A 42 8.81 -7.30 2.04
N GLU A 43 8.94 -7.78 0.80
CA GLU A 43 8.89 -6.94 -0.41
C GLU A 43 7.51 -6.29 -0.58
N ASP A 44 6.43 -7.04 -0.41
CA ASP A 44 5.07 -6.50 -0.54
C ASP A 44 4.71 -5.56 0.61
N ILE A 45 5.21 -5.81 1.82
CA ILE A 45 5.07 -4.91 2.96
C ILE A 45 5.80 -3.60 2.69
N ALA A 46 7.05 -3.66 2.23
CA ALA A 46 7.82 -2.47 1.90
C ALA A 46 7.17 -1.66 0.76
N CYS A 47 6.70 -2.35 -0.28
CA CYS A 47 5.98 -1.74 -1.39
C CYS A 47 4.68 -1.06 -0.93
N ALA A 48 3.88 -1.75 -0.12
CA ALA A 48 2.62 -1.24 0.41
C ALA A 48 2.82 -0.03 1.33
N ARG A 49 3.84 -0.06 2.20
CA ARG A 49 4.20 1.06 3.05
C ARG A 49 4.52 2.31 2.23
N MET A 50 5.41 2.20 1.24
CA MET A 50 5.78 3.31 0.35
C MET A 50 4.55 3.87 -0.39
N LEU A 51 3.66 3.01 -0.88
CA LEU A 51 2.42 3.43 -1.54
C LEU A 51 1.52 4.24 -0.59
N ILE A 52 1.35 3.81 0.66
CA ILE A 52 0.52 4.50 1.67
C ILE A 52 1.13 5.85 2.04
N GLU A 53 2.44 5.91 2.26
CA GLU A 53 3.19 7.16 2.52
C GLU A 53 2.94 8.18 1.38
N ASN A 54 2.96 7.70 0.13
CA ASN A 54 2.66 8.49 -1.07
C ASN A 54 1.17 8.74 -1.33
N GLY A 55 0.27 8.30 -0.43
CA GLY A 55 -1.15 8.63 -0.48
C GLY A 55 -2.06 7.64 -1.19
N ALA A 56 -1.63 6.38 -1.31
CA ALA A 56 -2.52 5.30 -1.73
C ALA A 56 -3.70 5.13 -0.77
N ASP A 57 -4.90 4.94 -1.32
CA ASP A 57 -6.07 4.54 -0.54
C ASP A 57 -5.87 3.13 0.04
N PHE A 58 -5.85 3.04 1.36
CA PHE A 58 -5.67 1.80 2.11
C PHE A 58 -6.99 1.22 2.66
N SER A 59 -8.15 1.82 2.35
CA SER A 59 -9.46 1.37 2.86
C SER A 59 -9.72 -0.11 2.58
N SER A 60 -9.26 -0.61 1.42
CA SER A 60 -9.37 -2.02 1.05
C SER A 60 -8.60 -2.94 2.00
N LEU A 61 -7.41 -2.54 2.46
CA LEU A 61 -6.58 -3.33 3.39
C LEU A 61 -7.27 -3.49 4.74
N GLU A 62 -7.77 -2.39 5.29
CA GLU A 62 -8.51 -2.39 6.55
C GLU A 62 -9.76 -3.26 6.46
N GLU A 63 -10.50 -3.15 5.36
CA GLU A 63 -11.69 -3.95 5.14
C GLU A 63 -11.35 -5.45 5.06
N LYS A 64 -10.28 -5.82 4.34
CA LYS A 64 -9.85 -7.23 4.27
C LYS A 64 -9.34 -7.74 5.62
N ALA A 65 -8.60 -6.94 6.38
CA ALA A 65 -8.17 -7.28 7.73
C ALA A 65 -9.37 -7.56 8.64
N ARG A 66 -10.37 -6.68 8.62
CA ARG A 66 -11.63 -6.80 9.37
C ARG A 66 -12.42 -8.05 8.96
N LEU A 67 -12.58 -8.32 7.67
CA LEU A 67 -13.33 -9.47 7.15
C LEU A 67 -12.66 -10.81 7.46
N THR A 68 -11.32 -10.85 7.43
CA THR A 68 -10.55 -12.08 7.64
C THR A 68 -10.16 -12.31 9.10
N GLY A 69 -10.33 -11.30 9.96
CA GLY A 69 -9.85 -11.32 11.34
C GLY A 69 -8.32 -11.35 11.45
N LYS A 70 -7.60 -11.00 10.37
CA LYS A 70 -6.14 -10.93 10.35
C LYS A 70 -5.67 -9.53 10.72
N SER A 71 -4.58 -9.44 11.48
CA SER A 71 -3.89 -8.17 11.69
C SER A 71 -3.11 -7.79 10.44
N LEU A 72 -3.05 -6.49 10.16
CA LEU A 72 -2.05 -5.94 9.25
C LEU A 72 -0.65 -6.02 9.90
N PRO A 73 0.42 -6.10 9.10
CA PRO A 73 1.79 -5.98 9.59
C PRO A 73 2.01 -4.63 10.30
N PRO A 74 2.84 -4.57 11.36
CA PRO A 74 3.10 -3.33 12.10
C PRO A 74 3.52 -2.16 11.21
N GLU A 75 4.36 -2.40 10.22
CA GLU A 75 4.87 -1.38 9.30
C GLU A 75 3.76 -0.72 8.48
N ILE A 76 2.68 -1.46 8.19
CA ILE A 76 1.51 -0.94 7.48
C ILE A 76 0.62 -0.14 8.44
N LEU A 77 0.49 -0.60 9.69
CA LEU A 77 -0.27 0.12 10.71
C LEU A 77 0.37 1.48 11.01
N ASP A 78 1.70 1.52 11.15
CA ASP A 78 2.46 2.74 11.39
C ASP A 78 2.26 3.75 10.23
N ALA A 79 2.40 3.31 8.98
CA ALA A 79 2.19 4.17 7.82
C ALA A 79 0.74 4.69 7.69
N ILE A 80 -0.26 3.86 8.03
CA ILE A 80 -1.66 4.30 8.05
C ILE A 80 -1.87 5.39 9.10
N GLU A 81 -1.33 5.20 10.30
CA GLU A 81 -1.46 6.17 11.39
C GLU A 81 -0.79 7.50 11.05
N GLU A 82 0.46 7.45 10.55
CA GLU A 82 1.17 8.64 10.09
C GLU A 82 0.39 9.39 9.01
N LYS A 83 -0.21 8.66 8.05
CA LYS A 83 -0.98 9.27 6.98
C LYS A 83 -2.29 9.90 7.47
N ARG A 84 -2.94 9.31 8.47
CA ARG A 84 -4.14 9.88 9.11
C ARG A 84 -3.82 11.18 9.82
N VAL A 85 -2.78 11.18 10.65
CA VAL A 85 -2.33 12.37 11.37
C VAL A 85 -1.97 13.49 10.39
N ALA A 86 -1.28 13.18 9.29
CA ALA A 86 -0.91 14.16 8.26
C ALA A 86 -2.12 14.78 7.52
N ASN A 87 -3.24 14.05 7.42
CA ASN A 87 -4.46 14.55 6.78
C ASN A 87 -5.34 15.40 7.71
N GLU A 88 -5.10 15.35 9.02
CA GLU A 88 -5.84 16.10 10.05
C GLU A 88 -5.14 17.41 10.48
N ALA A 89 -3.88 17.60 10.06
CA ALA A 89 -3.03 18.76 10.39
C ALA A 89 -3.12 19.88 9.33
#